data_AF-A0A971IGL4-F1
#
_entry.id   AF-A0A971IGL4-F1
#
_cell.length_a   1.000
_cell.length_b   1.000
_cell.length_c   1.000
_cell.angle_alpha   90.00
_cell.angle_beta   90.00
_cell.angle_gamma   90.00
#
_symmetry.space_group_name_H-M   'P 1'
#
loop_
_entity.id
_entity.type
_entity.pdbx_description
1 polymer ?
#
loop_
_entity_poly.entity_id
_entity_poly.type
_entity_poly.pdbx_seq_one_letter_code
_entity_poly.pdbx_strand_id
1 'polypeptide(L)'
;MSYIVNVMLKVMDSIYGIAGNWGVTIMGLTILVRLIVLPLTIVQGRSARRMALIQPELDKLQKKYGDDPERLNLELMDLYRRNKVNPASSCLLPFIQLPILWAMIRALDAHEQMKSATFLGLTLGEPAMKQGTGYGLVVVGLTVLTTYLAMRLSPAMDTGQQQQGQNAMLIGMLAFMAYFSIKFATAVSVYIITANLFGLVERLAIPRGEITGEGARSK
;
A
#
# COMPACT_ATOMS: atom_id res chain seq x y z
N MET A 1 -21.13 -3.27 10.87
CA MET A 1 -20.66 -1.94 10.39
C MET A 1 -20.53 -0.93 11.54
N SER A 2 -21.56 -0.70 12.37
CA SER A 2 -21.48 0.30 13.46
C SER A 2 -20.48 -0.03 14.58
N TYR A 3 -20.23 -1.31 14.88
CA TYR A 3 -19.28 -1.68 15.94
C TYR A 3 -17.83 -1.29 15.60
N ILE A 4 -17.37 -1.59 14.38
CA ILE A 4 -16.02 -1.24 13.90
C ILE A 4 -15.83 0.28 13.90
N VAL A 5 -16.84 1.01 13.43
CA VAL A 5 -16.81 2.48 13.45
C VAL A 5 -16.74 2.99 14.89
N ASN A 6 -17.59 2.51 15.79
CA ASN A 6 -17.58 2.96 17.20
C ASN A 6 -16.27 2.64 17.93
N VAL A 7 -15.67 1.48 17.68
CA VAL A 7 -14.35 1.13 18.23
C VAL A 7 -13.27 2.06 17.67
N MET A 8 -13.29 2.31 16.36
CA MET A 8 -12.36 3.22 15.71
C MET A 8 -12.49 4.65 16.24
N LEU A 9 -13.72 5.15 16.43
CA LEU A 9 -13.97 6.48 16.99
C LEU A 9 -13.41 6.61 18.41
N LYS A 10 -13.65 5.63 19.29
CA LYS A 10 -13.08 5.62 20.65
C LYS A 10 -11.55 5.67 20.65
N VAL A 11 -10.91 4.92 19.75
CA VAL A 11 -9.46 4.94 19.59
C VAL A 11 -8.99 6.31 19.10
N MET A 12 -9.69 6.90 18.14
CA MET A 12 -9.40 8.24 17.63
C MET A 12 -9.54 9.30 18.72
N ASP A 13 -10.61 9.28 19.52
CA ASP A 13 -10.82 10.22 20.63
C ASP A 13 -9.72 10.09 21.69
N SER A 14 -9.28 8.85 21.97
CA SER A 14 -8.19 8.59 22.91
C SER A 14 -6.86 9.16 22.42
N ILE A 15 -6.55 8.98 21.12
CA ILE A 15 -5.34 9.54 20.51
C ILE A 15 -5.46 11.08 20.43
N TYR A 16 -6.65 11.60 20.12
CA TYR A 16 -6.92 13.04 20.06
C TYR A 16 -6.74 13.70 21.44
N GLY A 17 -7.16 13.05 22.54
CA GLY A 17 -6.95 13.55 23.89
C GLY A 17 -5.47 13.74 24.26
N ILE A 18 -4.56 13.00 23.62
CA ILE A 18 -3.11 13.12 23.81
C ILE A 18 -2.50 14.11 22.80
N ALA A 19 -2.93 14.08 21.54
CA ALA A 19 -2.32 14.83 20.46
C ALA A 19 -2.88 16.25 20.28
N GLY A 20 -4.14 16.51 20.67
CA GLY A 20 -4.86 17.76 20.48
C GLY A 20 -5.10 18.17 19.02
N ASN A 21 -4.67 17.38 18.03
CA ASN A 21 -4.75 17.70 16.61
C ASN A 21 -5.24 16.50 15.80
N TRP A 22 -6.34 16.70 15.07
CA TRP A 22 -6.98 15.65 14.26
C TRP A 22 -6.07 15.07 13.16
N GLY A 23 -5.16 15.84 12.60
CA GLY A 23 -4.19 15.33 11.62
C GLY A 23 -3.18 14.37 12.26
N VAL A 24 -2.70 14.70 13.46
CA VAL A 24 -1.83 13.80 14.23
C VAL A 24 -2.60 12.56 14.70
N THR A 25 -3.88 12.71 15.04
CA THR A 25 -4.77 11.58 15.34
C THR A 25 -4.88 10.60 14.17
N ILE A 26 -5.07 11.09 12.94
CA ILE A 26 -5.08 10.24 11.74
C ILE A 26 -3.75 9.51 11.58
N MET A 27 -2.63 10.20 11.76
CA MET A 27 -1.30 9.58 11.65
C MET A 27 -1.10 8.49 12.71
N GLY A 28 -1.47 8.77 13.97
CA GLY A 28 -1.38 7.82 15.08
C GLY A 28 -2.24 6.58 14.85
N LEU A 29 -3.48 6.76 14.38
CA LEU A 29 -4.36 5.65 14.01
C LEU A 29 -3.74 4.81 12.89
N THR A 30 -3.19 5.47 11.87
CA THR A 30 -2.53 4.81 10.73
C THR A 30 -1.37 3.93 11.19
N ILE A 31 -0.52 4.46 12.08
CA ILE A 31 0.62 3.73 12.65
C ILE A 31 0.13 2.55 13.49
N LEU A 32 -0.88 2.74 14.32
CA LEU A 32 -1.45 1.67 15.16
C LEU A 32 -1.98 0.51 14.30
N VAL A 33 -2.75 0.82 13.26
CA VAL A 33 -3.26 -0.19 12.33
C VAL A 33 -2.12 -0.89 11.59
N ARG A 34 -1.11 -0.13 11.15
CA ARG A 34 0.07 -0.70 10.51
C ARG A 34 0.83 -1.65 11.42
N LEU A 35 0.97 -1.34 12.72
CA LEU A 35 1.60 -2.22 13.70
C LEU A 35 0.83 -3.54 13.88
N ILE A 36 -0.52 -3.50 13.87
CA ILE A 36 -1.34 -4.71 13.93
C ILE A 36 -1.19 -5.56 12.67
N VAL A 37 -1.10 -4.93 11.50
CA VAL A 37 -0.97 -5.60 10.19
C VAL A 37 0.49 -5.99 9.89
N LEU A 38 1.47 -5.44 10.62
CA LEU A 38 2.91 -5.68 10.45
C LEU A 38 3.30 -7.16 10.32
N PRO A 39 2.88 -8.10 11.18
CA PRO A 39 3.23 -9.52 11.02
C PRO A 39 2.76 -10.08 9.67
N LEU A 40 1.59 -9.65 9.20
CA LEU A 40 1.07 -10.04 7.90
C LEU A 40 1.89 -9.40 6.77
N THR A 41 2.25 -8.12 6.88
CA THR A 41 3.10 -7.42 5.91
C THR A 41 4.45 -8.13 5.75
N ILE A 42 5.05 -8.62 6.85
CA ILE A 42 6.29 -9.40 6.82
C ILE A 42 6.11 -10.70 6.02
N VAL A 43 5.03 -11.44 6.26
CA VAL A 43 4.73 -12.68 5.53
C VAL A 43 4.55 -12.39 4.03
N GLN A 44 3.82 -11.32 3.68
CA GLN A 44 3.66 -10.91 2.29
C GLN A 44 4.99 -10.51 1.64
N GLY A 45 5.85 -9.78 2.36
CA GLY A 45 7.18 -9.40 1.90
C GLY A 45 8.09 -10.61 1.61
N ARG A 46 8.02 -11.66 2.44
CA ARG A 46 8.76 -12.92 2.21
C ARG A 46 8.31 -13.61 0.91
N SER A 47 7.00 -13.66 0.67
CA SER A 47 6.46 -14.28 -0.54
C SER A 47 6.83 -13.50 -1.81
N ALA A 48 6.74 -12.16 -1.76
CA ALA A 48 7.16 -11.29 -2.85
C ALA A 48 8.65 -11.49 -3.22
N ARG A 49 9.52 -11.68 -2.23
CA ARG A 49 10.94 -11.94 -2.47
C ARG A 49 11.19 -13.33 -3.09
N ARG A 50 10.42 -14.35 -2.72
CA ARG A 50 10.48 -15.66 -3.40
C ARG A 50 10.04 -15.57 -4.85
N MET A 51 9.04 -14.73 -5.16
CA MET A 51 8.65 -14.47 -6.54
C MET A 51 9.77 -13.79 -7.34
N ALA A 52 10.48 -12.83 -6.74
CA ALA A 52 11.62 -12.18 -7.40
C ALA A 52 12.75 -13.18 -7.74
N LEU A 53 12.95 -14.24 -6.94
CA LEU A 53 13.96 -15.27 -7.21
C LEU A 53 13.63 -16.17 -8.40
N ILE A 54 12.34 -16.43 -8.66
CA ILE A 54 11.90 -17.27 -9.79
C ILE A 54 11.71 -16.48 -11.10
N GLN A 55 11.89 -15.16 -11.04
CA GLN A 55 11.78 -14.28 -12.20
C GLN A 55 12.58 -14.70 -13.44
N PRO A 56 13.87 -15.11 -13.34
CA PRO A 56 14.61 -15.56 -14.51
C PRO A 56 14.04 -16.85 -15.13
N GLU A 57 13.36 -17.70 -14.35
CA GLU A 57 12.68 -18.89 -14.85
C GLU A 57 11.38 -18.53 -15.56
N LEU A 58 10.64 -17.54 -15.03
CA LEU A 58 9.45 -16.97 -15.67
C LEU A 58 9.79 -16.38 -17.05
N ASP A 59 10.88 -15.62 -17.15
CA ASP A 59 11.30 -14.99 -18.42
C ASP A 59 11.70 -16.04 -19.46
N LYS A 60 12.38 -17.12 -19.05
CA LYS A 60 12.72 -18.24 -19.93
C LYS A 60 11.47 -18.95 -20.45
N LEU A 61 10.48 -19.13 -19.59
CA LEU A 61 9.22 -19.78 -19.94
C LEU A 61 8.42 -18.93 -20.93
N GLN A 62 8.38 -17.62 -20.70
CA GLN A 62 7.70 -16.67 -21.59
C GLN A 62 8.37 -16.58 -22.97
N LYS A 63 9.70 -16.67 -23.05
CA LYS A 63 10.41 -16.76 -24.34
C LYS A 63 10.18 -18.09 -25.07
N LYS A 64 9.97 -19.18 -24.33
CA LYS A 64 9.81 -20.53 -24.90
C LYS A 64 8.38 -20.83 -25.36
N TYR A 65 7.38 -20.32 -24.64
CA TYR A 65 5.96 -20.59 -24.90
C TYR A 65 5.14 -19.32 -25.19
N GLY A 66 5.78 -18.21 -25.55
CA GLY A 66 5.10 -16.94 -25.82
C GLY A 66 4.05 -17.02 -26.94
N ASP A 67 4.24 -17.93 -27.90
CA ASP A 67 3.32 -18.18 -29.02
C ASP A 67 2.13 -19.09 -28.65
N ASP A 68 2.15 -19.72 -27.47
CA ASP A 68 1.12 -20.67 -27.02
C ASP A 68 0.64 -20.30 -25.59
N PRO A 69 -0.36 -19.40 -25.48
CA PRO A 69 -0.81 -18.86 -24.20
C PRO A 69 -1.43 -19.91 -23.27
N GLU A 70 -2.00 -20.99 -23.81
CA GLU A 70 -2.54 -22.08 -23.00
C GLU A 70 -1.43 -22.88 -22.33
N ARG A 71 -0.40 -23.28 -23.11
CA ARG A 71 0.78 -23.97 -22.54
C ARG A 71 1.56 -23.08 -21.60
N LEU A 72 1.70 -21.80 -21.91
CA LEU A 72 2.35 -20.83 -21.04
C LEU A 72 1.67 -20.78 -19.66
N ASN A 73 0.34 -20.70 -19.61
CA ASN A 73 -0.39 -20.64 -18.34
C ASN A 73 -0.25 -21.92 -17.51
N LEU A 74 -0.26 -23.10 -18.15
CA LEU A 74 -0.07 -24.37 -17.47
C LEU A 74 1.33 -24.49 -16.85
N GLU A 75 2.37 -24.18 -17.62
CA GLU A 75 3.75 -24.24 -17.16
C GLU A 75 4.04 -23.17 -16.10
N LEU A 76 3.42 -21.98 -16.20
CA LEU A 76 3.51 -20.95 -15.16
C LEU A 76 2.93 -21.44 -13.84
N MET A 77 1.75 -22.08 -13.86
CA MET A 77 1.16 -22.64 -12.65
C MET A 77 2.03 -23.76 -12.06
N ASP A 78 2.61 -24.61 -12.90
CA ASP A 78 3.50 -25.67 -12.44
C ASP A 78 4.79 -25.11 -11.82
N LEU A 79 5.37 -24.08 -12.42
CA LEU A 79 6.53 -23.37 -11.88
C LEU A 79 6.25 -22.77 -10.50
N TYR A 80 5.09 -22.12 -10.32
CA TYR A 80 4.67 -21.58 -9.02
C TYR A 80 4.48 -22.67 -7.98
N ARG A 81 3.91 -23.84 -8.36
CA ARG A 81 3.74 -24.99 -7.45
C ARG A 81 5.08 -25.60 -7.05
N ARG A 82 5.99 -25.84 -8.01
CA ARG A 82 7.33 -26.39 -7.75
C ARG A 82 8.14 -25.50 -6.80
N ASN A 83 8.06 -24.18 -6.99
CA ASN A 83 8.76 -23.21 -6.15
C ASN A 83 7.99 -22.82 -4.86
N LYS A 84 6.81 -23.42 -4.62
CA LYS A 84 5.94 -23.16 -3.47
C LYS A 84 5.65 -21.66 -3.25
N VAL A 85 5.44 -20.92 -4.34
CA VAL A 85 5.16 -19.49 -4.29
C VAL A 85 3.70 -19.23 -4.65
N ASN A 86 3.00 -18.45 -3.82
CA ASN A 86 1.59 -18.14 -4.02
C ASN A 86 1.42 -16.72 -4.60
N PRO A 87 1.00 -16.53 -5.86
CA PRO A 87 0.81 -15.20 -6.43
C PRO A 87 -0.25 -14.36 -5.69
N ALA A 88 -1.24 -14.99 -5.07
CA ALA A 88 -2.30 -14.30 -4.33
C ALA A 88 -1.82 -13.64 -3.03
N SER A 89 -0.64 -14.02 -2.52
CA SER A 89 -0.09 -13.42 -1.30
C SER A 89 0.37 -11.97 -1.50
N SER A 90 0.71 -11.56 -2.73
CA SER A 90 1.15 -10.21 -3.05
C SER A 90 -0.01 -9.21 -3.21
N CYS A 91 -1.22 -9.68 -3.53
CA CYS A 91 -2.40 -8.82 -3.73
C CYS A 91 -3.27 -8.65 -2.47
N LEU A 92 -2.85 -9.20 -1.33
CA LEU A 92 -3.66 -9.24 -0.11
C LEU A 92 -3.64 -7.92 0.68
N LEU A 93 -2.57 -7.13 0.58
CA LEU A 93 -2.45 -5.83 1.27
C LEU A 93 -3.53 -4.80 0.83
N PRO A 94 -3.80 -4.60 -0.48
CA PRO A 94 -4.88 -3.73 -0.93
C PRO A 94 -6.26 -4.07 -0.37
N PHE A 95 -6.59 -5.36 -0.19
CA PHE A 95 -7.87 -5.78 0.39
C PHE A 95 -8.03 -5.37 1.86
N ILE A 96 -6.93 -5.28 2.59
CA ILE A 96 -6.94 -4.78 3.97
C ILE A 96 -6.99 -3.25 3.99
N GLN A 97 -6.36 -2.62 3.00
CA GLN A 97 -6.30 -1.17 2.87
C GLN A 97 -7.67 -0.54 2.53
N LEU A 98 -8.49 -1.20 1.71
CA LEU A 98 -9.80 -0.67 1.31
C LEU A 98 -10.78 -0.48 2.50
N PRO A 99 -10.98 -1.45 3.41
CA PRO A 99 -11.81 -1.27 4.60
C PRO A 99 -11.34 -0.14 5.52
N ILE A 100 -10.02 -0.01 5.71
CA ILE A 100 -9.44 1.04 6.58
C ILE A 100 -9.73 2.43 5.99
N LEU A 101 -9.52 2.58 4.69
CA LEU A 101 -9.81 3.82 3.97
C LEU A 101 -11.29 4.20 4.09
N TRP A 102 -12.19 3.22 3.91
CA TRP A 102 -13.62 3.46 4.03
C TRP A 102 -14.03 3.82 5.46
N ALA A 103 -13.45 3.16 6.46
CA ALA A 103 -13.69 3.48 7.86
C ALA A 103 -13.24 4.90 8.21
N MET A 104 -12.11 5.36 7.67
CA MET A 104 -11.61 6.72 7.86
C MET A 104 -12.49 7.77 7.19
N ILE A 105 -12.93 7.55 5.95
CA ILE A 105 -13.89 8.46 5.29
C ILE A 105 -15.17 8.58 6.13
N ARG A 106 -15.66 7.45 6.67
CA ARG A 106 -16.84 7.46 7.52
C ARG A 106 -16.64 8.18 8.85
N ALA A 107 -15.46 8.07 9.45
CA ALA A 107 -15.12 8.80 10.66
C ALA A 107 -15.05 10.31 10.39
N LEU A 108 -14.50 10.71 9.24
CA LEU A 108 -14.46 12.10 8.79
C LEU A 108 -15.87 12.68 8.57
N ASP A 109 -16.78 11.89 7.97
CA ASP A 109 -18.17 12.30 7.77
C ASP A 109 -18.97 12.33 9.08
N ALA A 110 -18.65 11.46 10.04
CA ALA A 110 -19.34 11.39 11.33
C ALA A 110 -18.91 12.50 12.31
N HIS A 111 -17.77 13.16 12.11
CA HIS A 111 -17.20 14.14 13.04
C HIS A 111 -16.94 15.47 12.35
N GLU A 112 -17.86 16.42 12.55
CA GLU A 112 -17.74 17.78 11.98
C GLU A 112 -16.46 18.50 12.43
N GLN A 113 -16.01 18.28 13.67
CA GLN A 113 -14.76 18.84 14.18
C GLN A 113 -13.54 18.33 13.42
N MET A 114 -13.53 17.06 13.03
CA MET A 114 -12.45 16.48 12.23
C MET A 114 -12.50 17.01 10.80
N LYS A 115 -13.71 17.22 10.27
CA LYS A 115 -13.93 17.75 8.92
C LYS A 115 -13.47 19.20 8.79
N SER A 116 -13.76 20.04 9.78
CA SER A 116 -13.33 21.45 9.81
C SER A 116 -11.92 21.66 10.36
N ALA A 117 -11.31 20.63 10.94
CA ALA A 117 -9.95 20.74 11.48
C ALA A 117 -8.91 21.00 10.40
N THR A 118 -7.96 21.86 10.75
CA THR A 118 -6.83 22.22 9.91
C THR A 118 -5.57 21.48 10.37
N PHE A 119 -4.87 20.85 9.43
CA PHE A 119 -3.58 20.22 9.63
C PHE A 119 -2.58 20.80 8.63
N LEU A 120 -1.44 21.32 9.12
CA LEU A 120 -0.40 21.97 8.29
C LEU A 120 -0.94 23.10 7.38
N GLY A 121 -1.99 23.80 7.82
CA GLY A 121 -2.65 24.87 7.04
C GLY A 121 -3.73 24.38 6.07
N LEU A 122 -4.05 23.08 6.06
CA LEU A 122 -5.07 22.47 5.20
C LEU A 122 -6.21 21.86 6.01
N THR A 123 -7.44 22.17 5.65
CA THR A 123 -8.67 21.53 6.11
C THR A 123 -8.70 20.07 5.70
N LEU A 124 -8.85 19.18 6.69
CA LEU A 124 -8.83 17.73 6.50
C LEU A 124 -10.03 17.21 5.72
N GLY A 125 -11.20 17.84 5.89
CA GLY A 125 -12.46 17.49 5.24
C GLY A 125 -12.59 17.89 3.77
N GLU A 126 -11.73 18.77 3.29
CA GLU A 126 -11.81 19.30 1.94
C GLU A 126 -10.70 18.75 1.04
N PRO A 127 -10.93 18.61 -0.28
CA PRO A 127 -9.87 18.23 -1.20
C PRO A 127 -8.74 19.27 -1.22
N ALA A 128 -7.49 18.81 -1.19
CA ALA A 128 -6.32 19.69 -1.06
C ALA A 128 -6.24 20.75 -2.19
N MET A 129 -6.62 20.38 -3.41
CA MET A 129 -6.62 21.30 -4.56
C MET A 129 -7.68 22.40 -4.50
N LYS A 130 -8.74 22.24 -3.70
CA LYS A 130 -9.78 23.27 -3.55
C LYS A 130 -9.39 24.39 -2.59
N GLN A 131 -8.41 24.13 -1.73
CA GLN A 131 -8.01 25.03 -0.65
C GLN A 131 -6.87 25.98 -1.05
N GLY A 132 -6.29 25.76 -2.23
CA GLY A 132 -5.23 26.59 -2.78
C GLY A 132 -4.35 25.78 -3.72
N THR A 133 -4.08 26.30 -4.92
CA THR A 133 -3.30 25.61 -5.95
C THR A 133 -1.88 25.27 -5.48
N GLY A 134 -1.24 26.15 -4.70
CA GLY A 134 0.08 25.91 -4.12
C GLY A 134 0.11 24.72 -3.15
N TYR A 135 -0.67 24.80 -2.05
CA TYR A 135 -0.71 23.74 -1.04
C TYR A 135 -1.27 22.42 -1.58
N GLY A 136 -2.28 22.50 -2.46
CA GLY A 136 -2.86 21.33 -3.12
C GLY A 136 -1.84 20.56 -3.97
N LEU A 137 -1.02 21.27 -4.75
CA LEU A 137 0.04 20.63 -5.54
C LEU A 137 1.12 20.00 -4.66
N VAL A 138 1.46 20.60 -3.52
CA VAL A 138 2.41 20.00 -2.56
C VAL A 138 1.87 18.69 -2.01
N VAL A 139 0.61 18.64 -1.60
CA VAL A 139 0.00 17.42 -1.03
C VAL A 139 -0.11 16.32 -2.08
N VAL A 140 -0.60 16.65 -3.27
CA VAL A 140 -0.71 15.69 -4.38
C VAL A 140 0.69 15.20 -4.79
N GLY A 141 1.65 16.11 -4.92
CA GLY A 141 3.04 15.82 -5.24
C GLY A 141 3.69 14.89 -4.22
N LEU A 142 3.52 15.16 -2.91
CA LEU A 142 4.01 14.30 -1.84
C LEU A 142 3.33 12.94 -1.82
N THR A 143 2.02 12.88 -2.06
CA THR A 143 1.28 11.61 -2.12
C THR A 143 1.78 10.75 -3.27
N VAL A 144 1.95 11.34 -4.46
CA VAL A 144 2.47 10.64 -5.64
C VAL A 144 3.93 10.23 -5.41
N LEU A 145 4.77 11.10 -4.86
CA LEU A 145 6.17 10.82 -4.59
C LEU A 145 6.34 9.69 -3.58
N THR A 146 5.63 9.74 -2.45
CA THR A 146 5.70 8.68 -1.43
C THR A 146 5.17 7.36 -1.97
N THR A 147 4.12 7.38 -2.78
CA THR A 147 3.57 6.19 -3.43
C THR A 147 4.54 5.62 -4.47
N TYR A 148 5.20 6.49 -5.24
CA TYR A 148 6.26 6.11 -6.17
C TYR A 148 7.43 5.45 -5.44
N LEU A 149 7.93 6.05 -4.36
CA LEU A 149 9.02 5.49 -3.55
C LEU A 149 8.62 4.16 -2.91
N ALA A 150 7.42 4.09 -2.33
CA ALA A 150 6.89 2.86 -1.73
C ALA A 150 6.80 1.73 -2.77
N MET A 151 6.36 2.02 -4.00
CA MET A 151 6.38 1.03 -5.08
C MET A 151 7.81 0.70 -5.51
N ARG A 152 8.65 1.70 -5.81
CA ARG A 152 10.03 1.52 -6.26
C ARG A 152 10.87 0.64 -5.35
N LEU A 153 10.64 0.76 -4.05
CA LEU A 153 11.36 0.03 -3.01
C LEU A 153 10.66 -1.28 -2.63
N SER A 154 9.57 -1.65 -3.31
CA SER A 154 8.87 -2.92 -3.07
C SER A 154 9.56 -4.05 -3.84
N PRO A 155 9.85 -5.20 -3.20
CA PRO A 155 10.34 -6.38 -3.92
C PRO A 155 9.30 -6.93 -4.93
N ALA A 156 8.03 -6.54 -4.80
CA ALA A 156 6.98 -6.83 -5.77
C ALA A 156 7.16 -6.13 -7.14
N MET A 157 8.14 -5.22 -7.28
CA MET A 157 8.48 -4.66 -8.60
C MET A 157 9.48 -5.52 -9.40
N ASP A 158 10.08 -6.55 -8.81
CA ASP A 158 10.88 -7.53 -9.55
C ASP A 158 10.06 -8.69 -10.10
N THR A 159 8.76 -8.78 -9.75
CA THR A 159 7.82 -9.66 -10.43
C THR A 159 7.52 -9.11 -11.82
N GLY A 160 8.31 -9.54 -12.81
CA GLY A 160 8.17 -9.25 -14.23
C GLY A 160 6.96 -9.92 -14.86
N GLN A 161 5.77 -9.61 -14.35
CA GLN A 161 4.64 -9.44 -15.25
C GLN A 161 4.96 -8.22 -16.13
N GLN A 162 5.53 -8.51 -17.31
CA GLN A 162 5.58 -7.61 -18.45
C GLN A 162 6.36 -6.32 -18.17
N GLN A 163 7.69 -6.32 -18.37
CA GLN A 163 8.54 -5.11 -18.36
C GLN A 163 7.98 -3.99 -19.29
N GLN A 164 7.25 -4.35 -20.34
CA GLN A 164 6.53 -3.41 -21.23
C GLN A 164 5.17 -2.92 -20.70
N GLY A 165 4.58 -3.58 -19.68
CA GLY A 165 3.36 -3.15 -18.97
C GLY A 165 3.64 -2.55 -17.59
N GLN A 166 4.84 -2.76 -17.03
CA GLN A 166 5.19 -2.35 -15.66
C GLN A 166 5.28 -0.83 -15.50
N ASN A 167 5.89 -0.13 -16.46
CA ASN A 167 5.90 1.33 -16.46
C ASN A 167 4.50 1.90 -16.74
N ALA A 168 3.71 1.26 -17.60
CA ALA A 168 2.33 1.68 -17.88
C ALA A 168 1.41 1.48 -16.65
N MET A 169 1.58 0.38 -15.92
CA MET A 169 0.86 0.09 -14.67
C MET A 169 1.29 1.03 -13.54
N LEU A 170 2.60 1.28 -13.40
CA LEU A 170 3.13 2.24 -12.43
C LEU A 170 2.62 3.65 -12.73
N ILE A 171 2.74 4.12 -13.98
CA ILE A 171 2.24 5.43 -14.42
C ILE A 171 0.72 5.50 -14.22
N GLY A 172 -0.02 4.44 -14.58
CA GLY A 172 -1.47 4.36 -14.41
C GLY A 172 -1.89 4.44 -12.93
N MET A 173 -1.20 3.74 -12.04
CA MET A 173 -1.48 3.76 -10.60
C MET A 173 -1.09 5.11 -9.97
N LEU A 174 0.02 5.73 -10.39
CA LEU A 174 0.38 7.08 -9.94
C LEU A 174 -0.61 8.13 -10.44
N ALA A 175 -1.05 8.03 -11.69
CA ALA A 175 -2.09 8.90 -12.25
C ALA A 175 -3.41 8.72 -11.49
N PHE A 176 -3.78 7.47 -11.17
CA PHE A 176 -4.94 7.17 -10.34
C PHE A 176 -4.81 7.78 -8.94
N MET A 177 -3.64 7.66 -8.30
CA MET A 177 -3.40 8.25 -6.97
C MET A 177 -3.40 9.78 -7.00
N ALA A 178 -2.87 10.40 -8.05
CA ALA A 178 -2.95 11.83 -8.26
C ALA A 178 -4.42 12.26 -8.42
N TYR A 179 -5.18 11.61 -9.30
CA TYR A 179 -6.61 11.87 -9.49
C TYR A 179 -7.41 11.68 -8.19
N PHE A 180 -7.15 10.58 -7.48
CA PHE A 180 -7.78 10.27 -6.20
C PHE A 180 -7.48 11.34 -5.16
N SER A 181 -6.22 11.77 -5.02
CA SER A 181 -5.83 12.84 -4.10
C SER A 181 -6.44 14.21 -4.46
N ILE A 182 -6.74 14.46 -5.74
CA ILE A 182 -7.40 15.70 -6.17
C ILE A 182 -8.90 15.68 -5.84
N LYS A 183 -9.53 14.51 -5.91
CA LYS A 183 -10.98 14.35 -5.72
C LYS A 183 -11.38 14.11 -4.27
N PHE A 184 -10.56 13.43 -3.49
CA PHE A 184 -10.85 13.06 -2.11
C PHE A 184 -10.31 14.07 -1.09
N ALA A 185 -10.83 13.99 0.12
CA ALA A 185 -10.48 14.88 1.22
C ALA A 185 -8.99 14.78 1.61
N THR A 186 -8.40 15.89 2.08
CA THR A 186 -6.98 15.96 2.45
C THR A 186 -6.58 14.94 3.53
N ALA A 187 -7.51 14.60 4.43
CA ALA A 187 -7.33 13.52 5.42
C ALA A 187 -6.88 12.20 4.77
N VAL A 188 -7.37 11.90 3.57
CA VAL A 188 -7.04 10.69 2.83
C VAL A 188 -5.59 10.72 2.34
N SER A 189 -5.14 11.86 1.81
CA SER A 189 -3.75 12.03 1.38
C SER A 189 -2.79 11.95 2.56
N VAL A 190 -3.13 12.57 3.70
CA VAL A 190 -2.35 12.46 4.94
C VAL A 190 -2.20 11.01 5.36
N TYR A 191 -3.31 10.26 5.39
CA TYR A 191 -3.29 8.82 5.68
C TYR A 191 -2.37 8.04 4.73
N ILE A 192 -2.49 8.24 3.42
CA ILE A 192 -1.67 7.51 2.42
C ILE A 192 -0.18 7.84 2.60
N ILE A 193 0.15 9.12 2.78
CA ILE A 193 1.53 9.57 3.00
C ILE A 193 2.11 8.90 4.25
N THR A 194 1.39 8.94 5.38
CA THR A 194 1.84 8.31 6.62
C THR A 194 1.99 6.80 6.49
N ALA A 195 1.03 6.14 5.84
CA ALA A 195 1.06 4.71 5.61
C ALA A 195 2.26 4.28 4.73
N ASN A 196 2.56 5.06 3.69
CA ASN A 196 3.71 4.83 2.82
C ASN A 196 5.03 5.07 3.55
N LEU A 197 5.13 6.17 4.31
CA LEU A 197 6.32 6.47 5.12
C LEU A 197 6.58 5.38 6.16
N PHE A 198 5.54 4.89 6.84
CA PHE A 198 5.69 3.78 7.76
C PHE A 198 6.18 2.52 7.04
N GLY A 199 5.61 2.19 5.88
CA GLY A 199 6.08 1.06 5.07
C GLY A 199 7.53 1.19 4.61
N LEU A 200 8.00 2.42 4.34
CA LEU A 200 9.42 2.68 4.05
C LEU A 200 10.29 2.44 5.28
N VAL A 201 9.87 2.94 6.44
CA VAL A 201 10.57 2.71 7.72
C VAL A 201 10.62 1.22 8.06
N GLU A 202 9.51 0.49 7.93
CA GLU A 202 9.45 -0.97 8.12
C GLU A 202 10.50 -1.68 7.26
N ARG A 203 10.63 -1.28 6.00
CA ARG A 203 11.58 -1.90 5.05
C ARG A 203 13.04 -1.55 5.33
N LEU A 204 13.30 -0.37 5.87
CA LEU A 204 14.64 0.03 6.30
C LEU A 204 15.02 -0.64 7.63
N ALA A 205 14.05 -0.79 8.55
CA ALA A 205 14.26 -1.34 9.88
C ALA A 205 14.34 -2.87 9.90
N ILE A 206 13.62 -3.56 9.02
CA ILE A 206 13.68 -5.02 8.89
C ILE A 206 14.85 -5.32 7.94
N PRO A 207 16.00 -5.83 8.45
CA PRO A 207 17.12 -6.21 7.60
C PRO A 207 16.60 -7.22 6.57
N ARG A 208 17.15 -7.19 5.36
CA ARG A 208 16.85 -8.15 4.29
C ARG A 208 17.37 -9.56 4.67
N GLY A 209 16.91 -10.11 5.79
CA GLY A 209 17.29 -11.41 6.32
C GLY A 209 17.26 -12.40 5.17
N GLU A 210 18.42 -12.98 4.90
CA GLU A 210 18.64 -13.90 3.81
C GLU A 210 17.52 -14.93 3.79
N ILE A 211 16.95 -15.14 2.62
CA ILE A 211 16.13 -16.33 2.43
C ILE A 211 17.15 -17.45 2.29
N THR A 212 17.73 -17.89 3.41
CA THR A 212 18.55 -19.09 3.43
C THR A 212 17.62 -20.20 2.95
N GLY A 213 18.04 -20.92 1.91
CA GLY A 213 17.21 -21.83 1.12
C GLY A 213 16.70 -23.06 1.88
N GLU A 214 15.76 -22.89 2.81
CA GLU A 214 14.98 -23.96 3.42
C GLU A 214 13.85 -24.42 2.49
N GLY A 215 14.23 -24.80 1.27
CA GLY A 215 13.39 -25.50 0.30
C GLY A 215 14.10 -26.67 -0.39
N ALA A 216 15.44 -26.74 -0.31
CA ALA A 216 16.24 -27.76 -0.98
C ALA A 216 16.41 -29.07 -0.18
N ARG A 217 15.63 -29.28 0.89
CA ARG A 217 15.57 -30.56 1.61
C ARG A 217 14.14 -30.89 2.06
N SER A 218 13.32 -31.38 1.15
CA SER A 218 12.48 -32.52 1.52
C SER A 218 12.80 -33.63 0.54
N LYS A 219 13.40 -34.69 1.08
CA LYS A 219 13.64 -35.97 0.41
C LYS A 219 12.35 -36.52 -0.19
#